data_AF-A0AAW8RZ39-F1
#
_entry.id   AF-A0AAW8RZ39-F1
#
_cell.length_a   1.000
_cell.length_b   1.000
_cell.length_c   1.000
_cell.angle_alpha   90.00
_cell.angle_beta   90.00
_cell.angle_gamma   90.00
#
_symmetry.space_group_name_H-M   'P 1'
#
loop_
_entity.id
_entity.type
_entity.pdbx_description
1 polymer ?
#
loop_
_entity_poly.entity_id
_entity_poly.type
_entity_poly.pdbx_seq_one_letter_code
_entity_poly.pdbx_strand_id
1 'polypeptide(L)' 'MKDVDDSDYHYLLHLFSEVEKGDDYMDGADFIKQFLSADDLKILEERG' A
#
# COMPACT_ATOMS: atom_id res chain seq x y z
N MET A 1 1.45 -6.26 -15.37
CA MET A 1 1.77 -6.21 -13.93
C MET A 1 1.05 -7.38 -13.28
N LYS A 2 1.64 -8.04 -12.29
CA LYS A 2 0.96 -9.12 -11.55
C LYS A 2 -0.05 -8.41 -10.63
N ASP A 3 -1.33 -8.74 -10.74
CA ASP A 3 -2.37 -8.13 -9.91
C ASP A 3 -2.01 -8.32 -8.44
N VAL A 4 -1.90 -7.22 -7.68
CA VAL A 4 -1.63 -7.26 -6.25
C VAL A 4 -2.93 -7.70 -5.58
N ASP A 5 -2.92 -8.86 -4.92
CA ASP A 5 -4.08 -9.29 -4.15
C ASP A 5 -4.10 -8.66 -2.75
N ASP A 6 -5.25 -8.76 -2.09
CA ASP A 6 -5.50 -8.16 -0.79
C ASP A 6 -4.51 -8.68 0.29
N SER A 7 -4.03 -9.91 0.14
CA SER A 7 -3.06 -10.51 1.05
C SER A 7 -1.66 -9.93 0.87
N ASP A 8 -1.26 -9.64 -0.36
CA ASP A 8 -0.02 -8.94 -0.66
C ASP A 8 -0.05 -7.50 -0.10
N TYR A 9 -1.18 -6.80 -0.20
CA TYR A 9 -1.35 -5.47 0.39
C TYR A 9 -1.21 -5.48 1.91
N HIS A 10 -1.90 -6.38 2.60
CA HIS A 10 -1.81 -6.51 4.06
C HIS A 10 -0.43 -6.97 4.53
N TYR A 11 0.25 -7.81 3.76
CA TYR A 11 1.62 -8.21 4.04
C TYR A 11 2.58 -7.02 3.91
N LEU A 12 2.43 -6.21 2.86
CA LEU A 12 3.24 -5.00 2.68
C LEU A 12 2.97 -3.98 3.79
N LEU A 13 1.71 -3.78 4.20
CA LEU A 13 1.37 -2.95 5.37
C LEU A 13 2.02 -3.45 6.67
N HIS A 14 2.06 -4.77 6.87
CA HIS A 14 2.72 -5.34 8.03
C HIS A 14 4.24 -5.12 8.02
N LEU A 15 4.86 -5.17 6.84
CA LEU A 15 6.29 -4.92 6.68
C LEU A 15 6.65 -3.44 6.80
N PHE A 16 5.76 -2.56 6.36
CA PHE A 16 5.97 -1.13 6.34
C PHE A 16 4.95 -0.45 7.25
N SER A 17 5.27 -0.34 8.55
CA SER A 17 4.50 0.52 9.45
C SER A 17 4.77 2.00 9.16
N GLU A 18 6.06 2.36 9.09
CA GLU A 18 6.53 3.71 8.74
C GLU A 18 7.73 3.60 7.80
N VAL A 19 7.78 4.47 6.81
CA VAL A 19 8.83 4.52 5.79
C VAL A 19 9.53 5.87 5.88
N GLU A 20 10.86 5.86 5.99
CA GLU A 20 11.68 7.08 6.01
C GLU A 20 11.60 7.79 4.65
N LYS A 21 11.20 9.07 4.65
CA LYS A 21 11.03 9.91 3.48
C LYS A 21 11.72 11.26 3.69
N GLY A 22 13.02 11.30 3.43
CA GLY A 22 13.83 12.50 3.65
C GLY A 22 14.05 12.72 5.14
N ASP A 23 13.59 13.86 5.67
CA ASP A 23 13.73 14.21 7.08
C ASP A 23 12.52 13.75 7.94
N ASP A 24 11.47 13.18 7.33
CA ASP A 24 10.23 12.74 7.99
C ASP A 24 9.92 11.25 7.72
N TYR A 25 9.05 10.67 8.53
CA TYR A 25 8.49 9.34 8.31
C TYR A 25 7.09 9.45 7.68
N MET A 26 6.78 8.57 6.75
CA MET A 26 5.43 8.43 6.21
C MET A 26 4.80 7.11 6.58
N ASP A 27 3.48 7.12 6.74
CA ASP A 27 2.70 5.91 6.96
C ASP A 27 2.90 4.95 5.78
N GLY A 28 3.20 3.68 6.07
CA GLY A 28 3.48 2.70 5.03
C GLY A 28 2.28 2.41 4.15
N ALA A 29 1.04 2.62 4.62
CA ALA A 29 -0.15 2.55 3.77
C ALA A 29 -0.09 3.62 2.68
N ASP A 30 0.22 4.86 3.05
CA ASP A 30 0.32 5.96 2.11
C ASP A 30 1.54 5.84 1.18
N PHE A 31 2.59 5.16 1.64
CA PHE A 31 3.70 4.75 0.78
C PHE A 31 3.25 3.73 -0.28
N ILE A 32 2.60 2.63 0.13
CA ILE A 32 2.17 1.55 -0.77
C ILE A 32 1.16 2.07 -1.79
N LYS A 33 0.22 2.93 -1.38
CA LYS A 33 -0.79 3.54 -2.28
C LYS A 33 -0.17 4.31 -3.47
N GLN A 34 1.07 4.80 -3.37
CA GLN A 34 1.74 5.47 -4.50
C GLN A 34 2.15 4.53 -5.63
N PHE A 35 2.23 3.22 -5.35
CA PHE A 35 2.63 2.20 -6.33
C PHE A 35 1.43 1.44 -6.92
N LEU A 36 0.24 1.64 -6.35
CA LEU A 36 -0.99 1.02 -6.80
C LEU A 36 -1.65 1.84 -7.90
N SER A 37 -2.26 1.15 -8.87
CA SER A 37 -3.09 1.82 -9.87
C SER A 37 -4.44 2.24 -9.28
N ALA A 38 -5.15 3.14 -9.96
CA ALA A 38 -6.50 3.55 -9.54
C ALA A 38 -7.49 2.38 -9.48
N ASP A 39 -7.28 1.36 -10.31
CA ASP A 39 -8.12 0.16 -10.31
C ASP A 39 -7.78 -0.75 -9.13
N ASP A 40 -6.50 -0.90 -8.78
CA ASP A 40 -6.06 -1.65 -7.59
C ASP A 40 -6.57 -0.99 -6.30
N LEU A 41 -6.53 0.34 -6.24
CA LEU A 41 -7.07 1.10 -5.10
C LEU A 41 -8.58 0.87 -4.92
N LYS A 42 -9.35 0.83 -6.02
CA LYS A 42 -10.78 0.51 -5.96
C LYS A 42 -11.04 -0.90 -5.46
N ILE A 43 -10.24 -1.88 -5.89
CA ILE A 43 -10.37 -3.27 -5.43
C ILE A 43 -10.18 -3.36 -3.91
N LEU A 44 -9.26 -2.58 -3.35
CA LEU A 44 -9.04 -2.50 -1.91
C LEU A 44 -10.19 -1.80 -1.17
N GLU A 45 -10.73 -0.70 -1.73
CA GLU A 45 -11.88 0.00 -1.14
C GLU A 45 -13.18 -0.81 -1.18
N GLU A 46 -13.39 -1.62 -2.21
CA GLU A 46 -14.59 -2.49 -2.34
C GLU A 46 -14.53 -3.75 -1.46
N ARG A 47 -13.35 -4.08 -0.92
CA ARG A 47 -13.12 -5.29 -0.11
C ARG A 47 -12.88 -5.05 1.38
N GLY A 48 -12.68 -3.80 1.80
CA GLY A 48 -12.58 -3.40 3.22
C GLY A 48 -13.92 -3.35 3.95
#